data_AF-A0A2E4DD08-F1
#
_entry.id   AF-A0A2E4DD08-F1
#
_cell.length_a   1.000
_cell.length_b   1.000
_cell.length_c   1.000
_cell.angle_alpha   90.00
_cell.angle_beta   90.00
_cell.angle_gamma   90.00
#
_symmetry.space_group_name_H-M   'P 1'
#
loop_
_entity.id
_entity.type
_entity.pdbx_description
1 polymer ?
#
loop_
_entity_poly.entity_id
_entity_poly.type
_entity_poly.pdbx_seq_one_letter_code
_entity_poly.pdbx_strand_id
1 'polypeptide(L)'
;MKKFLMMTLFTIFTATASASIENSKLIDTKDAVNEALSVISNNLSGNELNRFIGVTTLIRSGGVEVHAKFNGGNEVKLGCHRHSAGEAMECHEL
;
A
#
# COMPACT_ATOMS: atom_id res chain seq x y z
N MET A 1 -35.22 -44.55 -35.88
CA MET A 1 -34.49 -43.26 -35.96
C MET A 1 -34.11 -42.88 -34.52
N LYS A 2 -32.98 -43.30 -33.95
CA LYS A 2 -31.62 -42.73 -34.08
C LYS A 2 -31.64 -41.19 -34.15
N LYS A 3 -31.45 -40.51 -33.01
CA LYS A 3 -30.22 -39.74 -32.67
C LYS A 3 -30.48 -38.55 -31.72
N PHE A 4 -29.66 -38.50 -30.67
CA PHE A 4 -29.07 -37.33 -30.01
C PHE A 4 -30.01 -36.25 -29.45
N LEU A 5 -29.99 -36.07 -28.12
CA LEU A 5 -29.34 -34.87 -27.55
C LEU A 5 -29.06 -35.08 -26.06
N MET A 6 -27.83 -35.51 -25.80
CA MET A 6 -27.10 -35.24 -24.56
C MET A 6 -26.98 -33.71 -24.46
N MET A 7 -27.70 -33.07 -23.53
CA MET A 7 -27.45 -31.66 -23.20
C MET A 7 -27.29 -31.57 -21.68
N THR A 8 -26.06 -31.83 -21.28
CA THR A 8 -25.46 -31.61 -19.97
C THR A 8 -25.98 -30.32 -19.35
N LEU A 9 -26.71 -30.43 -18.24
CA LEU A 9 -27.13 -29.31 -17.43
C LEU A 9 -25.89 -28.81 -16.64
N PHE A 10 -25.07 -28.01 -17.30
CA PHE A 10 -23.91 -27.35 -16.72
C PHE A 10 -24.32 -25.95 -16.24
N THR A 11 -25.11 -25.87 -15.17
CA THR A 11 -25.42 -24.60 -14.50
C THR A 11 -24.24 -24.19 -13.62
N ILE A 12 -23.31 -23.51 -14.28
CA ILE A 12 -22.43 -22.42 -13.83
C ILE A 12 -22.46 -22.16 -12.32
N PHE A 13 -21.39 -22.58 -11.65
CA PHE A 13 -21.04 -22.13 -10.30
C PHE A 13 -20.58 -20.67 -10.39
N THR A 14 -21.48 -19.70 -10.18
CA THR A 14 -21.09 -18.29 -10.06
C THR A 14 -20.41 -18.11 -8.71
N ALA A 15 -19.09 -18.33 -8.68
CA ALA A 15 -18.24 -17.82 -7.61
C ALA A 15 -18.32 -16.30 -7.67
N THR A 16 -19.17 -15.69 -6.85
CA THR A 16 -19.14 -14.27 -6.59
C THR A 16 -17.81 -13.97 -5.90
N ALA A 17 -16.80 -13.62 -6.69
CA ALA A 17 -15.60 -13.00 -6.17
C ALA A 17 -16.04 -11.67 -5.56
N SER A 18 -16.23 -11.66 -4.24
CA SER A 18 -16.39 -10.43 -3.47
C SER A 18 -15.09 -9.65 -3.60
N ALA A 19 -15.01 -8.77 -4.60
CA ALA A 19 -13.99 -7.75 -4.65
C ALA A 19 -14.17 -6.91 -3.37
N SER A 20 -13.26 -7.07 -2.41
CA SER A 20 -13.24 -6.24 -1.22
C SER A 20 -13.05 -4.80 -1.68
N ILE A 21 -14.05 -3.96 -1.42
CA ILE A 21 -13.90 -2.51 -1.49
C ILE A 21 -13.08 -2.14 -0.24
N GLU A 22 -11.80 -2.48 -0.24
CA GLU A 22 -10.88 -1.92 0.74
C GLU A 22 -10.80 -0.41 0.47
N ASN A 23 -10.91 0.38 1.54
CA ASN A 23 -10.85 1.84 1.47
C ASN A 23 -9.50 2.23 0.86
N SER A 24 -9.51 2.82 -0.35
CA SER A 24 -8.27 3.14 -1.10
C SER A 24 -7.27 3.95 -0.27
N LYS A 25 -7.76 4.83 0.61
CA LYS A 25 -6.93 5.62 1.52
C LYS A 25 -6.20 4.77 2.56
N LEU A 26 -6.82 3.70 3.05
CA LEU A 26 -6.19 2.76 3.97
C LEU A 26 -5.09 1.97 3.27
N ILE A 27 -5.37 1.48 2.06
CA ILE A 27 -4.36 0.79 1.23
C ILE A 27 -3.18 1.72 0.95
N ASP A 28 -3.44 2.94 0.49
CA ASP A 28 -2.38 3.91 0.21
C ASP A 28 -1.61 4.28 1.47
N THR A 29 -2.25 4.37 2.64
CA THR A 29 -1.54 4.59 3.91
C THR A 29 -0.62 3.42 4.25
N LYS A 30 -1.09 2.18 4.11
CA LYS A 30 -0.28 0.98 4.35
C LYS A 30 0.92 0.94 3.41
N ASP A 31 0.70 1.18 2.13
CA ASP A 31 1.74 1.11 1.12
C ASP A 31 2.74 2.27 1.27
N ALA A 32 2.28 3.47 1.63
CA ALA A 32 3.13 4.61 1.96
C ALA A 32 4.03 4.35 3.16
N VAL A 33 3.51 3.71 4.22
CA VAL A 33 4.35 3.34 5.37
C VAL A 33 5.42 2.33 4.97
N ASN A 34 5.07 1.30 4.19
CA ASN A 34 6.03 0.29 3.75
C ASN A 34 7.13 0.91 2.88
N GLU A 35 6.76 1.74 1.91
CA GLU A 35 7.74 2.40 1.05
C GLU A 35 8.60 3.41 1.83
N ALA A 36 8.01 4.19 2.73
CA ALA A 36 8.75 5.10 3.58
C ALA A 36 9.80 4.37 4.43
N LEU A 37 9.44 3.23 5.04
CA LEU A 37 10.39 2.41 5.80
C LEU A 37 11.51 1.85 4.92
N SER A 38 11.19 1.44 3.69
CA SER A 38 12.20 1.03 2.70
C SER A 38 13.19 2.16 2.40
N VAL A 39 12.68 3.34 2.03
CA VAL A 39 13.49 4.54 1.75
C VAL A 39 14.39 4.88 2.95
N ILE A 40 13.83 4.91 4.16
CA ILE A 40 14.59 5.23 5.39
C ILE A 40 15.70 4.19 5.64
N SER A 41 15.37 2.90 5.52
CA SER A 41 16.34 1.81 5.78
C SER A 41 17.49 1.78 4.79
N ASN A 42 17.27 2.27 3.56
CA ASN A 42 18.29 2.32 2.51
C ASN A 42 19.16 3.60 2.59
N ASN A 43 18.64 4.68 3.16
CA ASN A 43 19.31 5.99 3.14
C ASN A 43 19.96 6.40 4.47
N LEU A 44 19.56 5.78 5.60
CA LEU A 44 20.14 6.10 6.91
C LEU A 44 21.20 5.09 7.33
N SER A 45 22.18 5.57 8.10
CA SER A 45 23.19 4.69 8.70
C SER A 45 22.59 3.82 9.80
N GLY A 46 23.23 2.68 10.10
CA GLY A 46 22.76 1.78 11.17
C GLY A 46 22.63 2.45 12.54
N ASN A 47 23.49 3.43 12.85
CA ASN A 47 23.41 4.19 14.10
C ASN A 47 22.17 5.10 14.16
N GLU A 48 21.76 5.66 13.03
CA GLU A 48 20.54 6.46 12.93
C GLU A 48 19.30 5.58 13.00
N LEU A 49 19.30 4.44 12.30
CA LEU A 49 18.21 3.45 12.36
C LEU A 49 17.98 2.91 13.77
N ASN A 50 19.03 2.71 14.57
CA ASN A 50 18.90 2.29 15.97
C ASN A 50 18.15 3.30 16.86
N ARG A 51 18.00 4.55 16.41
CA ARG A 51 17.24 5.57 17.12
C ARG A 51 15.78 5.62 16.67
N PHE A 52 15.35 4.82 15.69
CA PHE A 52 13.98 4.82 15.18
C PHE A 52 12.98 4.46 16.28
N ILE A 53 11.96 5.30 16.45
CA ILE A 53 10.88 5.13 17.45
C ILE A 53 9.62 4.60 16.78
N GLY A 54 9.33 5.07 15.57
CA GLY A 54 8.10 4.74 14.88
C GLY A 54 7.75 5.75 13.81
N VAL A 55 6.57 5.57 13.23
CA VAL A 55 6.02 6.38 12.16
C VAL A 55 4.63 6.89 12.53
N THR A 56 4.35 8.14 12.17
CA THR A 56 2.99 8.70 12.16
C THR A 56 2.63 9.14 10.74
N THR A 57 1.35 9.08 10.38
CA THR A 57 0.89 9.42 9.02
C THR A 57 -0.21 10.46 9.02
N LEU A 58 -0.25 11.25 7.94
CA LEU A 58 -1.27 12.26 7.66
C LEU A 58 -1.78 12.05 6.24
N ILE A 59 -3.07 11.77 6.07
CA ILE A 59 -3.68 11.63 4.75
C ILE A 59 -3.95 13.02 4.18
N ARG A 60 -3.42 13.30 2.98
CA ARG A 60 -3.57 14.55 2.24
C ARG A 60 -4.34 14.32 0.94
N SER A 61 -4.70 15.39 0.24
CA SER A 61 -5.38 15.29 -1.06
C SER A 61 -4.49 14.67 -2.14
N GLY A 62 -3.17 14.86 -2.05
CA GLY A 62 -2.20 14.36 -3.02
C GLY A 62 -1.51 13.05 -2.65
N GLY A 63 -1.86 12.42 -1.53
CA GLY A 63 -1.19 11.22 -1.04
C GLY A 63 -1.15 11.13 0.48
N VAL A 64 -0.10 10.51 1.01
CA VAL A 64 0.12 10.29 2.44
C VAL A 64 1.45 10.90 2.84
N GLU A 65 1.43 11.76 3.84
CA GLU A 65 2.63 12.30 4.48
C GLU A 65 3.01 11.37 5.64
N VAL A 66 4.24 10.83 5.63
CA VAL A 66 4.78 9.90 6.63
C VAL A 66 5.89 10.61 7.41
N HIS A 67 5.78 10.60 8.73
CA HIS A 67 6.76 11.18 9.64
C HIS A 67 7.44 10.07 10.43
N ALA A 68 8.72 9.81 10.14
CA ALA A 68 9.53 8.86 10.88
C ALA A 68 10.27 9.58 12.01
N LYS A 69 10.05 9.12 13.24
CA LYS A 69 10.57 9.76 14.45
C LYS A 69 11.75 9.00 14.99
N PHE A 70 12.75 9.73 15.44
CA PHE A 70 13.97 9.19 16.01
C PHE A 70 14.21 9.77 17.41
N ASN A 71 14.77 8.97 18.30
CA ASN A 71 15.12 9.39 19.65
C ASN A 71 16.10 10.57 19.60
N GLY A 72 15.93 11.56 20.46
CA GLY A 72 16.66 12.85 20.40
C GLY A 72 15.98 13.94 19.55
N GLY A 73 14.73 13.73 19.12
CA GLY A 73 13.88 14.77 18.53
C GLY A 73 14.04 14.97 17.02
N ASN A 74 14.83 14.14 16.35
CA ASN A 74 14.97 14.17 14.89
C ASN A 74 13.76 13.50 14.22
N GLU A 75 13.36 14.03 13.07
CA GLU A 75 12.24 13.52 12.28
C GLU A 75 12.60 13.59 10.80
N VAL A 76 12.26 12.53 10.06
CA VAL A 76 12.31 12.48 8.59
C VAL A 76 10.87 12.53 8.09
N LYS A 77 10.56 13.47 7.20
CA LYS A 77 9.23 13.64 6.62
C LYS A 77 9.25 13.25 5.16
N LEU A 78 8.36 12.34 4.78
CA LEU A 78 8.22 11.85 3.43
C LEU A 78 6.81 12.11 2.91
N GLY A 79 6.70 12.61 1.68
CA GLY A 79 5.47 12.68 0.92
C GLY A 79 5.39 11.48 0.01
N CYS A 80 4.36 10.65 0.20
CA CYS A 80 4.16 9.42 -0.53
C CYS A 80 2.91 9.50 -1.41
N HIS A 81 3.03 9.14 -2.69
CA HIS A 81 1.91 9.14 -3.61
C HIS A 81 2.13 8.14 -4.76
N ARG A 82 1.04 7.83 -5.48
CA ARG A 82 1.10 7.15 -6.78
C ARG A 82 0.87 8.20 -7.86
N HIS A 83 1.52 8.06 -9.01
CA HIS A 83 1.21 8.94 -10.15
C HIS A 83 -0.08 8.50 -10.85
N SER A 84 -0.39 7.20 -10.86
CA SER A 84 -1.64 6.66 -11.41
C SER A 84 -2.23 5.50 -10.60
N ALA A 85 -3.49 5.17 -10.86
CA ALA A 85 -4.13 3.98 -10.29
C ALA A 85 -3.42 2.70 -10.78
N GLY A 86 -2.89 1.92 -9.84
CA GLY A 86 -2.19 0.65 -10.13
C GLY A 86 -0.67 0.76 -10.25
N GLU A 87 -0.10 1.96 -10.21
CA GLU A 87 1.36 2.12 -10.10
C GLU A 87 1.85 1.89 -8.67
N ALA A 88 3.14 1.68 -8.49
CA ALA A 88 3.74 1.54 -7.16
C ALA A 88 3.60 2.85 -6.35
N MET A 89 3.63 2.72 -5.02
CA MET A 89 3.75 3.86 -4.13
C MET A 89 5.19 4.36 -4.17
N GLU A 90 5.39 5.68 -4.28
CA GLU A 90 6.70 6.31 -4.21
C GLU A 90 6.73 7.36 -3.11
N CYS A 91 7.83 7.45 -2.37
CA CYS A 91 8.02 8.40 -1.27
C CYS A 91 9.24 9.28 -1.50
N HIS A 92 9.11 10.58 -1.21
CA HIS A 92 10.20 11.57 -1.32
C HIS A 92 10.25 12.48 -0.10
N GLU A 93 11.42 13.00 0.24
CA GLU A 93 11.57 13.98 1.34
C GLU A 93 10.78 15.26 1.08
N LEU A 94 10.20 15.82 2.15
CA LEU A 94 9.41 17.06 2.14
C LEU A 94 10.19 18.26 2.66
#